data_AF-A0A131XIT3-F1
#
_entry.id   AF-A0A131XIT3-F1
#
_cell.length_a   1.000
_cell.length_b   1.000
_cell.length_c   1.000
_cell.angle_alpha   90.00
_cell.angle_beta   90.00
_cell.angle_gamma   90.00
#
_symmetry.space_group_name_H-M   'P 1'
#
loop_
_entity.id
_entity.type
_entity.pdbx_description
1 polymer ?
#
loop_
_entity_poly.entity_id
_entity_poly.type
_entity_poly.pdbx_seq_one_letter_code
_entity_poly.pdbx_strand_id
1 'polypeptide(L)'
;MESSSADDAPASDVDEAATSTPPLSSKDDGDSASVASSDHGDGASRDVFGASKAAAFVDSIKAKYFSKSLRLGSGGGDASTTSTSKKQKVQLWDSVVNVVLVEGRNLLAMDDNGFSDPYVRFRLGTEKYKSKNAIKTLNPQWLEQFDLHMYTDQPKVLEISVWDKDFSGKGDFMGRCSIDLSSLEPETTHSVWQELEDGAGSLFLLLTISGSTQGTNCVSDLTAFEATGGSAAREKALRARYGLLHSFYDWDDVGHLVVKVYKAQGLASADLGGKSDPFCVLELVNSRLQTHTEYKTLSPEWNKIFCFKVKDIHSVLELTVYDEDRDKKCEFLGKLAIPLLKIKNGEKKWYGLKDRKLKTRVKGQILLEMSVVYNPIKACVKTFNPKETKFMQLDPKFKRIVFMRNLTRVKNIVVFVIDMGKFLNNCFLWESVPRSLLAFASFMVITYTAELYMVPLVLLLVFCKNLLVLTVAGIQGAGREEEDLNEEDEDDEEDEKDSKTEEKKSLKERLQAVQEATATVQNVLGEVASLGERINNTFNFSVPQLSWLAIIVLLLVTCILYYVPIRYVVMAWGVNKFTKKLRSPDVVPNNEVMDFLSRVPDNEEKVMYRELRPAPSAALEAERKKKKKVS
;
A
#
# COMPACT_ATOMS: atom_id res chain seq x y z
N MET A 1 71.86 -26.62 11.35
CA MET A 1 71.52 -25.23 11.00
C MET A 1 70.08 -24.98 11.45
N GLU A 2 69.74 -25.26 12.71
CA GLU A 2 70.12 -24.55 13.98
C GLU A 2 69.06 -23.47 14.29
N SER A 3 68.16 -23.64 15.28
CA SER A 3 68.32 -23.47 16.76
C SER A 3 68.62 -22.02 17.16
N SER A 4 68.01 -21.36 18.16
CA SER A 4 67.32 -21.77 19.42
C SER A 4 65.96 -20.99 19.58
N SER A 5 64.98 -21.21 20.48
CA SER A 5 64.87 -21.38 21.95
C SER A 5 65.55 -20.26 22.80
N ALA A 6 64.97 -19.70 23.88
CA ALA A 6 63.61 -19.74 24.48
C ALA A 6 63.43 -18.52 25.46
N ASP A 7 62.51 -18.62 26.45
CA ASP A 7 62.45 -17.86 27.73
C ASP A 7 62.04 -16.36 27.70
N ASP A 8 61.45 -15.72 28.73
CA ASP A 8 60.45 -16.11 29.78
C ASP A 8 59.75 -14.81 30.32
N ALA A 9 58.86 -14.87 31.33
CA ALA A 9 58.03 -13.76 31.87
C ALA A 9 58.65 -13.08 33.15
N PRO A 10 57.94 -12.34 34.07
CA PRO A 10 56.62 -11.66 34.05
C PRO A 10 56.58 -10.23 34.75
N ALA A 11 55.36 -9.68 34.92
CA ALA A 11 54.85 -8.88 36.08
C ALA A 11 55.21 -7.39 36.37
N SER A 12 54.15 -6.55 36.46
CA SER A 12 53.81 -5.54 37.51
C SER A 12 52.63 -4.69 36.97
N ASP A 13 51.42 -4.66 37.54
CA ASP A 13 50.94 -4.44 38.92
C ASP A 13 51.15 -2.99 39.45
N VAL A 14 50.08 -2.21 39.40
CA VAL A 14 49.76 -1.09 40.32
C VAL A 14 48.26 -1.14 40.59
N ASP A 15 47.86 -0.84 41.83
CA ASP A 15 46.61 -1.32 42.45
C ASP A 15 45.61 -0.19 42.79
N GLU A 16 44.50 -0.56 43.44
CA GLU A 16 43.43 0.27 44.06
C GLU A 16 42.50 1.05 43.10
N ALA A 17 41.16 0.99 43.16
CA ALA A 17 40.15 0.88 44.25
C ALA A 17 39.79 2.24 44.91
N ALA A 18 38.56 2.50 45.38
CA ALA A 18 37.22 1.94 45.07
C ALA A 18 36.13 2.82 45.75
N THR A 19 34.84 2.61 45.41
CA THR A 19 33.63 3.09 46.17
C THR A 19 33.45 4.63 46.22
N SER A 20 32.27 5.25 46.21
CA SER A 20 30.99 4.91 46.86
C SER A 20 29.86 5.85 46.40
N THR A 21 28.60 5.43 46.59
CA THR A 21 27.40 6.29 46.58
C THR A 21 26.86 6.46 48.02
N PRO A 22 25.68 7.09 48.22
CA PRO A 22 25.50 8.50 48.58
C PRO A 22 25.15 8.68 50.08
N PRO A 23 24.80 9.91 50.51
CA PRO A 23 24.00 10.08 51.73
C PRO A 23 22.66 10.80 51.52
N LEU A 24 21.68 10.41 52.34
CA LEU A 24 20.44 11.11 52.66
C LEU A 24 20.52 11.61 54.10
N SER A 25 19.93 12.77 54.44
CA SER A 25 19.04 12.95 55.62
C SER A 25 18.81 14.42 56.01
N SER A 26 17.60 14.67 56.56
CA SER A 26 17.26 15.62 57.64
C SER A 26 17.52 17.13 57.52
N LYS A 27 16.78 18.02 58.22
CA LYS A 27 15.38 18.07 58.74
C LYS A 27 15.20 19.45 59.42
N ASP A 28 13.96 19.82 59.79
CA ASP A 28 13.62 20.86 60.79
C ASP A 28 13.99 22.33 60.38
N ASP A 29 13.38 23.43 60.87
CA ASP A 29 12.13 23.63 61.62
C ASP A 29 11.62 25.09 61.49
N GLY A 30 10.39 25.37 61.96
CA GLY A 30 10.06 26.64 62.66
C GLY A 30 9.47 27.86 61.90
N ASP A 31 8.19 28.16 62.20
CA ASP A 31 7.62 29.46 62.63
C ASP A 31 7.78 30.80 61.85
N SER A 32 6.95 31.84 62.07
CA SER A 32 5.51 31.96 62.40
C SER A 32 5.07 33.44 62.34
N ALA A 33 3.75 33.72 62.25
CA ALA A 33 3.05 34.96 62.68
C ALA A 33 3.41 36.32 61.99
N SER A 34 2.58 37.39 62.00
CA SER A 34 1.11 37.56 62.11
C SER A 34 0.71 39.05 61.88
N VAL A 35 -0.61 39.36 61.77
CA VAL A 35 -1.24 40.70 62.03
C VAL A 35 -0.94 41.80 60.95
N ALA A 36 -1.86 42.70 60.53
CA ALA A 36 -3.17 43.15 61.04
C ALA A 36 -4.25 43.44 59.96
N SER A 37 -5.48 43.71 60.45
CA SER A 37 -6.63 44.44 59.87
C SER A 37 -6.34 45.73 59.08
N SER A 38 -7.19 46.28 58.19
CA SER A 38 -8.47 45.87 57.52
C SER A 38 -8.80 46.93 56.40
N ASP A 39 -9.98 47.23 55.83
CA ASP A 39 -11.42 46.92 56.09
C ASP A 39 -12.35 47.25 54.88
N HIS A 40 -13.66 46.93 55.00
CA HIS A 40 -14.87 47.42 54.29
C HIS A 40 -14.89 47.62 52.74
N GLY A 41 -15.81 46.93 52.05
CA GLY A 41 -16.26 47.25 50.68
C GLY A 41 -17.18 46.17 50.04
N ASP A 42 -18.39 46.54 49.62
CA ASP A 42 -19.43 45.64 49.06
C ASP A 42 -19.18 45.16 47.61
N GLY A 43 -19.69 43.97 47.22
CA GLY A 43 -19.42 43.43 45.86
C GLY A 43 -20.07 42.11 45.39
N ALA A 44 -21.33 41.82 45.74
CA ALA A 44 -22.25 40.83 45.10
C ALA A 44 -21.68 39.57 44.38
N SER A 45 -21.85 38.38 44.99
CA SER A 45 -21.61 37.07 44.35
C SER A 45 -22.81 36.54 43.55
N ARG A 46 -22.56 35.71 42.52
CA ARG A 46 -23.59 34.94 41.80
C ARG A 46 -23.16 33.51 41.39
N ASP A 47 -24.03 32.56 41.69
CA ASP A 47 -24.41 31.41 40.84
C ASP A 47 -23.34 30.37 40.43
N VAL A 48 -22.85 29.55 41.38
CA VAL A 48 -22.15 28.27 41.09
C VAL A 48 -22.92 27.07 41.70
N PHE A 49 -24.12 26.77 41.19
CA PHE A 49 -24.92 25.61 41.64
C PHE A 49 -25.77 24.93 40.53
N GLY A 50 -25.34 25.02 39.26
CA GLY A 50 -26.08 24.50 38.10
C GLY A 50 -25.75 23.06 37.67
N ALA A 51 -24.47 22.71 37.55
CA ALA A 51 -24.04 21.54 36.76
C ALA A 51 -24.50 20.17 37.30
N SER A 52 -24.44 19.95 38.62
CA SER A 52 -24.70 18.64 39.25
C SER A 52 -26.14 18.12 39.01
N LYS A 53 -27.15 19.01 39.05
CA LYS A 53 -28.55 18.63 38.83
C LYS A 53 -28.84 18.25 37.38
N ALA A 54 -28.11 18.80 36.39
CA ALA A 54 -28.28 18.46 34.99
C ALA A 54 -27.87 17.01 34.69
N ALA A 55 -26.71 16.57 35.21
CA ALA A 55 -26.23 15.20 35.04
C ALA A 55 -27.21 14.17 35.65
N ALA A 56 -27.62 14.37 36.89
CA ALA A 56 -28.56 13.49 37.58
C ALA A 56 -29.95 13.41 36.88
N PHE A 57 -30.40 14.50 36.25
CA PHE A 57 -31.63 14.52 35.47
C PHE A 57 -31.52 13.71 34.17
N VAL A 58 -30.39 13.80 33.46
CA VAL A 58 -30.11 13.03 32.23
C VAL A 58 -30.07 11.53 32.51
N ASP A 59 -29.41 11.09 33.58
CA ASP A 59 -29.36 9.65 33.92
C ASP A 59 -30.70 9.11 34.44
N SER A 60 -31.49 9.93 35.13
CA SER A 60 -32.89 9.61 35.47
C SER A 60 -33.77 9.40 34.23
N ILE A 61 -33.53 10.15 33.15
CA ILE A 61 -34.18 9.93 31.85
C ILE A 61 -33.68 8.63 31.20
N LYS A 62 -32.36 8.38 31.14
CA LYS A 62 -31.81 7.13 30.59
C LYS A 62 -32.43 5.89 31.29
N ALA A 63 -32.48 5.88 32.61
CA ALA A 63 -33.06 4.78 33.39
C ALA A 63 -34.57 4.56 33.09
N LYS A 64 -35.34 5.64 32.90
CA LYS A 64 -36.76 5.55 32.50
C LYS A 64 -36.98 5.03 31.08
N TYR A 65 -36.06 5.30 30.15
CA TYR A 65 -36.14 4.74 28.79
C TYR A 65 -35.70 3.27 28.76
N PHE A 66 -34.62 2.90 29.47
CA PHE A 66 -34.11 1.52 29.50
C PHE A 66 -35.13 0.55 30.14
N SER A 67 -35.69 0.92 31.31
CA SER A 67 -36.69 0.11 32.01
C SER A 67 -37.99 -0.09 31.23
N LYS A 68 -38.35 0.82 30.32
CA LYS A 68 -39.54 0.71 29.48
C LYS A 68 -39.39 -0.29 28.33
N SER A 69 -38.16 -0.70 27.99
CA SER A 69 -37.89 -1.71 26.95
C SER A 69 -38.03 -3.16 27.43
N LEU A 70 -38.27 -3.40 28.73
CA LEU A 70 -38.24 -4.73 29.35
C LEU A 70 -39.60 -5.20 29.91
N ARG A 71 -40.71 -4.53 29.56
CA ARG A 71 -42.08 -4.95 29.94
C ARG A 71 -43.09 -4.74 28.82
N LEU A 72 -43.10 -5.66 27.84
CA LEU A 72 -44.20 -5.82 26.88
C LEU A 72 -44.22 -7.27 26.36
N GLY A 73 -45.08 -8.10 26.96
CA GLY A 73 -45.16 -9.53 26.66
C GLY A 73 -46.23 -10.27 27.46
N SER A 74 -47.51 -10.05 27.15
CA SER A 74 -48.62 -11.00 27.37
C SER A 74 -49.90 -10.46 26.70
N GLY A 75 -50.59 -11.30 25.92
CA GLY A 75 -51.84 -10.98 25.20
C GLY A 75 -51.66 -10.03 23.98
N GLY A 76 -52.48 -10.10 22.92
CA GLY A 76 -53.49 -11.11 22.59
C GLY A 76 -54.66 -10.54 21.76
N GLY A 77 -54.79 -10.94 20.49
CA GLY A 77 -55.98 -10.68 19.64
C GLY A 77 -55.81 -9.70 18.47
N ASP A 78 -55.73 -10.26 17.25
CA ASP A 78 -56.29 -9.81 15.96
C ASP A 78 -56.02 -8.42 15.31
N ALA A 79 -56.36 -8.38 14.00
CA ALA A 79 -56.61 -7.22 13.12
C ALA A 79 -55.41 -6.39 12.56
N SER A 80 -54.76 -6.95 11.53
CA SER A 80 -54.29 -6.28 10.30
C SER A 80 -54.00 -4.76 10.30
N THR A 81 -52.71 -4.38 10.34
CA THR A 81 -52.13 -3.35 9.44
C THR A 81 -50.60 -3.41 9.44
N THR A 82 -49.98 -3.91 8.38
CA THR A 82 -48.52 -4.14 8.31
C THR A 82 -47.70 -2.90 7.94
N SER A 83 -47.61 -1.94 8.86
CA SER A 83 -46.58 -0.89 8.81
C SER A 83 -45.25 -1.43 9.38
N THR A 84 -44.36 -1.90 8.51
CA THR A 84 -43.05 -2.46 8.91
C THR A 84 -42.07 -1.36 9.33
N SER A 85 -42.23 -0.90 10.58
CA SER A 85 -41.28 -0.05 11.29
C SER A 85 -39.90 -0.71 11.33
N LYS A 86 -38.99 -0.21 10.49
CA LYS A 86 -37.66 -0.78 10.28
C LYS A 86 -36.82 -0.65 11.55
N LYS A 87 -36.53 -1.79 12.22
CA LYS A 87 -35.35 -1.88 13.08
C LYS A 87 -34.13 -1.52 12.23
N GLN A 88 -33.39 -0.49 12.62
CA GLN A 88 -32.13 -0.16 11.95
C GLN A 88 -31.14 -1.32 12.16
N LYS A 89 -30.40 -1.71 11.11
CA LYS A 89 -29.15 -2.47 11.30
C LYS A 89 -28.22 -1.48 12.02
N VAL A 90 -27.90 -1.75 13.28
CA VAL A 90 -26.84 -1.04 14.01
C VAL A 90 -25.58 -1.90 13.88
N GLN A 91 -24.44 -1.28 13.59
CA GLN A 91 -23.14 -1.95 13.60
C GLN A 91 -22.90 -2.52 15.00
N LEU A 92 -22.63 -3.83 15.11
CA LEU A 92 -22.51 -4.50 16.41
C LEU A 92 -21.09 -4.43 16.99
N TRP A 93 -20.09 -4.24 16.14
CA TRP A 93 -18.67 -4.14 16.48
C TRP A 93 -18.20 -2.68 16.41
N ASP A 94 -17.29 -2.29 17.29
CA ASP A 94 -16.74 -0.94 17.35
C ASP A 94 -15.70 -0.66 16.27
N SER A 95 -15.05 -1.69 15.73
CA SER A 95 -13.96 -1.57 14.76
C SER A 95 -13.63 -2.92 14.10
N VAL A 96 -12.82 -2.89 13.04
CA VAL A 96 -12.29 -4.07 12.36
C VAL A 96 -10.76 -4.08 12.47
N VAL A 97 -10.22 -5.22 12.86
CA VAL A 97 -8.81 -5.53 13.02
C VAL A 97 -8.36 -6.33 11.81
N ASN A 98 -7.70 -5.64 10.89
CA ASN A 98 -7.05 -6.26 9.75
C ASN A 98 -5.72 -6.89 10.18
N VAL A 99 -5.54 -8.17 9.86
CA VAL A 99 -4.35 -8.97 10.16
C VAL A 99 -3.80 -9.54 8.86
N VAL A 100 -2.61 -9.13 8.45
CA VAL A 100 -1.86 -9.75 7.35
C VAL A 100 -0.78 -10.65 7.96
N LEU A 101 -0.92 -11.96 7.79
CA LEU A 101 0.08 -12.96 8.15
C LEU A 101 1.08 -13.09 7.00
N VAL A 102 2.27 -12.52 7.18
CA VAL A 102 3.29 -12.48 6.13
C VAL A 102 4.10 -13.78 6.14
N GLU A 103 4.93 -13.97 7.16
CA GLU A 103 5.84 -15.10 7.27
C GLU A 103 6.10 -15.52 8.72
N GLY A 104 6.64 -16.73 8.89
CA GLY A 104 7.22 -17.22 10.13
C GLY A 104 8.70 -17.57 9.91
N ARG A 105 9.51 -17.51 10.97
CA ARG A 105 10.93 -17.86 10.92
C ARG A 105 11.34 -18.78 12.06
N ASN A 106 12.26 -19.69 11.76
CA ASN A 106 12.87 -20.64 12.70
C ASN A 106 11.85 -21.40 13.58
N LEU A 107 10.73 -21.83 12.98
CA LEU A 107 9.74 -22.65 13.67
C LEU A 107 10.33 -24.03 14.01
N LEU A 108 9.75 -24.68 15.03
CA LEU A 108 10.07 -26.07 15.39
C LEU A 108 9.78 -27.02 14.21
N ALA A 109 10.59 -28.08 14.09
CA ALA A 109 10.31 -29.22 13.23
C ALA A 109 9.61 -30.30 14.06
N MET A 110 8.39 -30.69 13.67
CA MET A 110 7.64 -31.78 14.34
C MET A 110 7.55 -33.05 13.49
N ASP A 111 7.69 -32.97 12.15
CA ASP A 111 7.72 -34.14 11.29
C ASP A 111 9.04 -34.94 11.45
N ASP A 112 8.94 -36.27 11.35
CA ASP A 112 10.09 -37.20 11.15
C ASP A 112 11.02 -36.81 9.98
N ASN A 113 10.54 -35.98 9.05
CA ASN A 113 11.29 -35.51 7.89
C ASN A 113 12.15 -34.26 8.15
N GLY A 114 12.12 -33.68 9.35
CA GLY A 114 12.91 -32.50 9.74
C GLY A 114 12.31 -31.16 9.33
N PHE A 115 11.06 -31.14 8.87
CA PHE A 115 10.27 -29.94 8.58
C PHE A 115 8.95 -29.95 9.38
N SER A 116 7.97 -29.16 8.92
CA SER A 116 6.60 -29.08 9.42
C SER A 116 5.68 -28.58 8.29
N ASP A 117 4.36 -28.78 8.43
CA ASP A 117 3.29 -28.23 7.58
C ASP A 117 2.52 -27.08 8.32
N PRO A 118 3.19 -25.99 8.77
CA PRO A 118 2.65 -25.11 9.80
C PRO A 118 1.47 -24.24 9.33
N TYR A 119 0.56 -23.98 10.27
CA TYR A 119 -0.54 -23.02 10.13
C TYR A 119 -0.79 -22.24 11.43
N VAL A 120 -1.38 -21.06 11.27
CA VAL A 120 -1.69 -20.16 12.38
C VAL A 120 -3.20 -20.15 12.64
N ARG A 121 -3.59 -20.11 13.91
CA ARG A 121 -4.94 -19.81 14.37
C ARG A 121 -4.95 -18.45 15.06
N PHE A 122 -5.85 -17.58 14.63
CA PHE A 122 -6.13 -16.29 15.25
C PHE A 122 -7.42 -16.39 16.07
N ARG A 123 -7.46 -15.74 17.23
CA ARG A 123 -8.68 -15.55 18.00
C ARG A 123 -8.74 -14.14 18.58
N LEU A 124 -9.88 -13.49 18.38
CA LEU A 124 -10.19 -12.18 18.97
C LEU A 124 -11.54 -12.31 19.68
N GLY A 125 -11.48 -12.52 21.00
CA GLY A 125 -12.66 -12.79 21.84
C GLY A 125 -13.49 -13.98 21.35
N THR A 126 -14.63 -13.70 20.69
CA THR A 126 -15.51 -14.70 20.07
C THR A 126 -15.07 -15.18 18.69
N GLU A 127 -14.40 -14.34 17.90
CA GLU A 127 -14.00 -14.67 16.53
C GLU A 127 -12.77 -15.57 16.46
N LYS A 128 -12.72 -16.44 15.44
CA LYS A 128 -11.65 -17.43 15.24
C LYS A 128 -11.40 -17.65 13.76
N TYR A 129 -10.15 -17.48 13.33
CA TYR A 129 -9.71 -17.73 11.96
C TYR A 129 -8.53 -18.71 11.93
N LYS A 130 -8.36 -19.42 10.81
CA LYS A 130 -7.24 -20.34 10.56
C LYS A 130 -6.63 -20.02 9.20
N SER A 131 -5.30 -19.96 9.12
CA SER A 131 -4.57 -19.90 7.86
C SER A 131 -4.61 -21.24 7.11
N LYS A 132 -4.19 -21.22 5.84
CA LYS A 132 -3.72 -22.40 5.12
C LYS A 132 -2.48 -22.97 5.83
N ASN A 133 -2.21 -24.22 5.48
CA ASN A 133 -0.94 -24.87 5.77
C ASN A 133 0.10 -24.43 4.75
N ALA A 134 1.23 -23.90 5.22
CA ALA A 134 2.47 -24.01 4.45
C ALA A 134 2.90 -25.48 4.45
N ILE A 135 3.68 -25.91 3.45
CA ILE A 135 4.06 -27.32 3.29
C ILE A 135 5.58 -27.46 3.45
N LYS A 136 6.00 -28.37 4.33
CA LYS A 136 7.41 -28.77 4.58
C LYS A 136 8.38 -27.60 4.70
N THR A 137 8.12 -26.68 5.63
CA THR A 137 8.97 -25.53 5.87
C THR A 137 8.96 -25.04 7.32
N LEU A 138 10.14 -24.71 7.83
CA LEU A 138 10.37 -24.06 9.13
C LEU A 138 10.40 -22.52 9.02
N ASN A 139 10.37 -22.02 7.78
CA ASN A 139 10.29 -20.58 7.46
C ASN A 139 9.13 -20.37 6.47
N PRO A 140 7.87 -20.56 6.91
CA PRO A 140 6.70 -20.44 6.05
C PRO A 140 6.45 -19.00 5.62
N GLN A 141 6.00 -18.81 4.38
CA GLN A 141 5.38 -17.57 3.92
C GLN A 141 3.93 -17.89 3.58
N TRP A 142 2.98 -17.29 4.30
CA TRP A 142 1.55 -17.53 4.10
C TRP A 142 0.92 -16.47 3.20
N LEU A 143 1.33 -15.20 3.37
CA LEU A 143 0.80 -14.02 2.66
C LEU A 143 -0.74 -13.93 2.70
N GLU A 144 -1.33 -14.28 3.85
CA GLU A 144 -2.80 -14.31 4.02
C GLU A 144 -3.30 -13.12 4.81
N GLN A 145 -4.57 -12.76 4.57
CA GLN A 145 -5.22 -11.64 5.23
C GLN A 145 -6.55 -12.06 5.85
N PHE A 146 -6.78 -11.61 7.07
CA PHE A 146 -7.99 -11.81 7.86
C PHE A 146 -8.49 -10.45 8.33
N ASP A 147 -9.80 -10.23 8.31
CA ASP A 147 -10.45 -9.07 8.90
C ASP A 147 -11.31 -9.59 10.05
N LEU A 148 -11.03 -9.14 11.28
CA LEU A 148 -11.72 -9.59 12.51
C LEU A 148 -12.50 -8.43 13.13
N HIS A 149 -13.71 -8.68 13.61
CA HIS A 149 -14.56 -7.67 14.24
C HIS A 149 -14.26 -7.56 15.74
N MET A 150 -13.99 -6.35 16.22
CA MET A 150 -13.73 -6.06 17.64
C MET A 150 -14.93 -5.38 18.30
N TYR A 151 -15.45 -6.01 19.36
CA TYR A 151 -16.63 -5.59 20.12
C TYR A 151 -16.24 -4.85 21.41
N THR A 152 -17.10 -3.94 21.89
CA THR A 152 -16.83 -3.08 23.08
C THR A 152 -16.61 -3.87 24.37
N ASP A 153 -17.30 -5.00 24.50
CA ASP A 153 -17.41 -5.84 25.69
C ASP A 153 -16.39 -6.99 25.74
N GLN A 154 -15.53 -7.10 24.72
CA GLN A 154 -14.55 -8.17 24.59
C GLN A 154 -13.12 -7.68 24.90
N PRO A 155 -12.24 -8.56 25.42
CA PRO A 155 -10.84 -8.21 25.64
C PRO A 155 -10.15 -7.89 24.31
N LYS A 156 -9.48 -6.74 24.24
CA LYS A 156 -8.81 -6.23 23.03
C LYS A 156 -7.45 -6.90 22.79
N VAL A 157 -7.39 -8.21 22.96
CA VAL A 157 -6.18 -9.02 22.83
C VAL A 157 -6.36 -10.00 21.68
N LEU A 158 -5.46 -9.94 20.71
CA LEU A 158 -5.38 -10.91 19.62
C LEU A 158 -4.56 -12.11 20.11
N GLU A 159 -5.23 -13.23 20.38
CA GLU A 159 -4.58 -14.51 20.65
C GLU A 159 -4.13 -15.15 19.33
N ILE A 160 -2.88 -15.63 19.30
CA ILE A 160 -2.26 -16.25 18.14
C ILE A 160 -1.65 -17.58 18.57
N SER A 161 -1.85 -18.64 17.78
CA SER A 161 -1.21 -19.94 18.05
C SER A 161 -0.80 -20.64 16.75
N VAL A 162 0.38 -21.25 16.77
CA VAL A 162 0.98 -21.94 15.63
C VAL A 162 0.89 -23.45 15.87
N TRP A 163 0.51 -24.16 14.82
CA TRP A 163 0.20 -25.59 14.87
C TRP A 163 0.74 -26.28 13.63
N ASP A 164 1.24 -27.50 13.79
CA ASP A 164 1.55 -28.39 12.69
C ASP A 164 0.30 -29.19 12.27
N LYS A 165 0.35 -29.86 11.12
CA LYS A 165 -0.77 -30.63 10.55
C LYS A 165 -0.31 -31.98 10.00
N ASP A 166 0.02 -32.86 10.92
CA ASP A 166 0.24 -34.28 10.72
C ASP A 166 -0.95 -34.99 10.04
N PHE A 167 -0.61 -36.06 9.30
CA PHE A 167 -1.52 -36.77 8.40
C PHE A 167 -2.65 -37.55 9.11
N SER A 168 -2.53 -37.78 10.43
CA SER A 168 -3.39 -38.70 11.19
C SER A 168 -3.84 -38.19 12.56
N GLY A 169 -3.56 -36.94 12.93
CA GLY A 169 -3.68 -36.44 14.31
C GLY A 169 -4.60 -35.24 14.50
N LYS A 170 -4.72 -34.82 15.77
CA LYS A 170 -4.96 -33.41 16.09
C LYS A 170 -3.59 -32.75 16.04
N GLY A 171 -3.32 -32.05 14.94
CA GLY A 171 -2.00 -31.51 14.64
C GLY A 171 -1.30 -30.81 15.80
N ASP A 172 0.01 -31.03 15.92
CA ASP A 172 0.79 -30.65 17.10
C ASP A 172 0.91 -29.13 17.34
N PHE A 173 1.16 -28.75 18.59
CA PHE A 173 1.28 -27.35 19.01
C PHE A 173 2.74 -26.88 18.94
N MET A 174 2.99 -25.78 18.22
CA MET A 174 4.35 -25.28 17.93
C MET A 174 4.72 -24.01 18.72
N GLY A 175 3.75 -23.38 19.39
CA GLY A 175 3.93 -22.13 20.15
C GLY A 175 2.73 -21.19 20.03
N ARG A 176 2.71 -20.15 20.87
CA ARG A 176 1.64 -19.13 20.91
C ARG A 176 2.19 -17.74 21.20
N CYS A 177 1.39 -16.72 20.98
CA CYS A 177 1.67 -15.37 21.44
C CYS A 177 0.36 -14.59 21.57
N SER A 178 0.41 -13.42 22.23
CA SER A 178 -0.75 -12.54 22.34
C SER A 178 -0.33 -11.09 22.15
N ILE A 179 -1.15 -10.32 21.43
CA ILE A 179 -0.88 -8.92 21.11
C ILE A 179 -2.03 -8.05 21.65
N ASP A 180 -1.71 -7.12 22.55
CA ASP A 180 -2.66 -6.15 23.07
C ASP A 180 -2.91 -5.04 22.04
N LEU A 181 -4.09 -5.06 21.44
CA LEU A 181 -4.53 -4.11 20.42
C LEU A 181 -4.79 -2.71 20.99
N SER A 182 -4.91 -2.56 22.32
CA SER A 182 -5.05 -1.24 22.95
C SER A 182 -3.75 -0.43 22.97
N SER A 183 -2.60 -1.10 22.78
CA SER A 183 -1.29 -0.45 22.65
C SER A 183 -0.99 0.10 21.24
N LEU A 184 -1.78 -0.29 20.24
CA LEU A 184 -1.57 0.07 18.83
C LEU A 184 -2.34 1.35 18.47
N GLU A 185 -1.68 2.31 17.80
CA GLU A 185 -2.34 3.52 17.28
C GLU A 185 -3.44 3.15 16.27
N PRO A 186 -4.72 3.50 16.50
CA PRO A 186 -5.78 3.27 15.53
C PRO A 186 -5.53 4.00 14.20
N GLU A 187 -6.09 3.45 13.13
CA GLU A 187 -6.00 3.98 11.77
C GLU A 187 -4.57 4.10 11.21
N THR A 188 -3.66 3.28 11.75
CA THR A 188 -2.31 3.08 11.20
C THR A 188 -1.96 1.59 11.16
N THR A 189 -1.17 1.19 10.16
CA THR A 189 -0.70 -0.18 9.98
C THR A 189 0.63 -0.38 10.69
N HIS A 190 0.64 -1.29 11.67
CA HIS A 190 1.81 -1.64 12.48
C HIS A 190 2.45 -2.92 11.94
N SER A 191 3.77 -2.89 11.73
CA SER A 191 4.55 -4.08 11.38
C SER A 191 5.15 -4.69 12.64
N VAL A 192 4.67 -5.87 13.03
CA VAL A 192 5.03 -6.53 14.29
C VAL A 192 5.76 -7.83 14.02
N TRP A 193 6.97 -7.95 14.56
CA TRP A 193 7.61 -9.25 14.79
C TRP A 193 7.23 -9.71 16.19
N GLN A 194 6.73 -10.93 16.31
CA GLN A 194 6.29 -11.51 17.58
C GLN A 194 6.93 -12.88 17.77
N GLU A 195 7.72 -13.05 18.81
CA GLU A 195 8.29 -14.34 19.22
C GLU A 195 7.22 -15.24 19.84
N LEU A 196 7.41 -16.56 19.72
CA LEU A 196 6.48 -17.58 20.21
C LEU A 196 6.83 -18.03 21.62
N GLU A 197 5.90 -17.83 22.54
CA GLU A 197 5.84 -18.46 23.87
C GLU A 197 5.48 -19.95 23.74
N ASP A 198 5.92 -20.76 24.71
CA ASP A 198 5.70 -22.22 24.76
C ASP A 198 6.10 -22.96 23.46
N GLY A 199 7.12 -22.47 22.76
CA GLY A 199 7.55 -22.97 21.46
C GLY A 199 8.90 -22.40 21.03
N ALA A 200 9.16 -22.35 19.72
CA ALA A 200 10.30 -21.64 19.16
C ALA A 200 9.99 -21.03 17.79
N GLY A 201 10.71 -19.95 17.47
CA GLY A 201 10.52 -19.17 16.24
C GLY A 201 9.73 -17.88 16.46
N SER A 202 9.50 -17.15 15.37
CA SER A 202 8.79 -15.87 15.39
C SER A 202 7.88 -15.70 14.17
N LEU A 203 6.83 -14.89 14.33
CA LEU A 203 5.88 -14.53 13.28
C LEU A 203 6.05 -13.06 12.89
N PHE A 204 5.84 -12.77 11.60
CA PHE A 204 5.75 -11.42 11.07
C PHE A 204 4.33 -11.11 10.60
N LEU A 205 3.77 -10.05 11.18
CA LEU A 205 2.37 -9.66 11.04
C LEU A 205 2.28 -8.17 10.71
N LEU A 206 1.33 -7.81 9.84
CA LEU A 206 0.84 -6.43 9.77
C LEU A 206 -0.53 -6.35 10.44
N LEU A 207 -0.68 -5.42 11.39
CA LEU A 207 -1.91 -5.21 12.16
C LEU A 207 -2.44 -3.80 11.91
N THR A 208 -3.73 -3.68 11.57
CA THR A 208 -4.38 -2.37 11.37
C THR A 208 -5.78 -2.35 11.98
N ILE A 209 -6.02 -1.42 12.90
CA ILE A 209 -7.34 -1.24 13.54
C ILE A 209 -8.03 -0.06 12.84
N SER A 210 -9.18 -0.29 12.18
CA SER A 210 -9.93 0.77 11.50
C SER A 210 -11.44 0.47 11.45
N GLY A 211 -12.21 1.12 10.57
CA GLY A 211 -13.67 0.89 10.44
C GLY A 211 -14.54 1.36 11.61
N SER A 212 -14.00 2.17 12.53
CA SER A 212 -14.72 2.55 13.75
C SER A 212 -15.76 3.66 13.55
N THR A 213 -16.85 3.54 14.32
CA THR A 213 -17.98 4.48 14.43
C THR A 213 -17.97 5.30 15.74
N GLN A 214 -17.16 4.93 16.73
CA GLN A 214 -17.19 5.54 18.07
C GLN A 214 -15.81 6.06 18.54
N GLY A 215 -15.60 7.37 18.45
CA GLY A 215 -14.82 8.07 19.49
C GLY A 215 -13.41 8.59 19.15
N THR A 216 -13.37 9.88 18.82
CA THR A 216 -12.52 10.92 19.44
C THR A 216 -10.98 10.93 19.31
N ASN A 217 -10.26 9.80 19.23
CA ASN A 217 -8.78 9.84 19.36
C ASN A 217 -7.98 9.91 18.05
N CYS A 218 -8.63 9.77 16.88
CA CYS A 218 -7.96 9.88 15.57
C CYS A 218 -8.83 10.63 14.54
N VAL A 219 -8.99 11.95 14.73
CA VAL A 219 -9.42 12.92 13.67
C VAL A 219 -10.66 12.47 12.86
N SER A 220 -11.61 11.84 13.54
CA SER A 220 -12.70 11.10 12.90
C SER A 220 -13.82 12.00 12.34
N ASP A 221 -13.89 13.24 12.84
CA ASP A 221 -14.82 14.28 12.43
C ASP A 221 -14.12 15.34 11.56
N LEU A 222 -14.68 15.63 10.37
CA LEU A 222 -14.29 16.80 9.55
C LEU A 222 -14.38 18.12 10.34
N THR A 223 -15.42 18.26 11.15
CA THR A 223 -15.64 19.41 12.03
C THR A 223 -14.56 19.54 13.11
N ALA A 224 -14.07 18.43 13.67
CA ALA A 224 -12.95 18.45 14.63
C ALA A 224 -11.63 18.82 13.94
N PHE A 225 -11.36 18.26 12.75
CA PHE A 225 -10.19 18.60 11.92
C PHE A 225 -10.14 20.09 11.53
N GLU A 226 -11.31 20.71 11.32
CA GLU A 226 -11.41 22.14 11.05
C GLU A 226 -11.32 22.99 12.34
N ALA A 227 -11.89 22.53 13.45
CA ALA A 227 -11.93 23.28 14.72
C ALA A 227 -10.56 23.42 15.43
N THR A 228 -9.63 22.47 15.30
CA THR A 228 -8.32 22.50 16.00
C THR A 228 -7.29 23.45 15.35
N GLY A 229 -7.70 24.69 15.04
CA GLY A 229 -6.83 25.70 14.40
C GLY A 229 -6.67 25.54 12.88
N GLY A 230 -7.47 24.68 12.26
CA GLY A 230 -7.61 24.55 10.81
C GLY A 230 -6.50 23.76 10.09
N SER A 231 -6.89 23.15 8.97
CA SER A 231 -6.02 22.37 8.06
C SER A 231 -4.68 23.06 7.77
N ALA A 232 -4.66 24.38 7.59
CA ALA A 232 -3.47 25.17 7.28
C ALA A 232 -2.36 25.10 8.35
N ALA A 233 -2.70 24.98 9.64
CA ALA A 233 -1.70 24.87 10.71
C ALA A 233 -0.97 23.52 10.66
N ARG A 234 -1.72 22.41 10.52
CA ARG A 234 -1.16 21.07 10.32
C ARG A 234 -0.39 20.97 9.00
N GLU A 235 -0.89 21.58 7.93
CA GLU A 235 -0.22 21.62 6.63
C GLU A 235 1.10 22.42 6.69
N LYS A 236 1.17 23.51 7.46
CA LYS A 236 2.43 24.23 7.74
C LYS A 236 3.43 23.36 8.51
N ALA A 237 2.98 22.60 9.50
CA ALA A 237 3.84 21.67 10.24
C ALA A 237 4.36 20.52 9.35
N LEU A 238 3.51 19.96 8.48
CA LEU A 238 3.91 18.95 7.49
C LEU A 238 4.92 19.53 6.47
N ARG A 239 4.69 20.73 5.94
CA ARG A 239 5.66 21.43 5.06
C ARG A 239 7.01 21.69 5.74
N ALA A 240 7.03 21.93 7.06
CA ALA A 240 8.26 22.06 7.81
C ALA A 240 9.00 20.70 7.93
N ARG A 241 8.29 19.64 8.36
CA ARG A 241 8.83 18.27 8.49
C ARG A 241 9.44 17.75 7.18
N TYR A 242 8.76 17.92 6.06
CA TYR A 242 9.22 17.48 4.75
C TYR A 242 10.02 18.54 3.97
N GLY A 243 10.37 19.65 4.60
CA GLY A 243 11.17 20.72 4.01
C GLY A 243 12.60 20.28 3.65
N LEU A 244 13.25 21.01 2.75
CA LEU A 244 14.56 20.66 2.20
C LEU A 244 15.66 20.53 3.28
N LEU A 245 15.54 21.24 4.40
CA LEU A 245 16.49 21.16 5.53
C LEU A 245 16.48 19.79 6.23
N HIS A 246 15.38 19.04 6.17
CA HIS A 246 15.25 17.70 6.78
C HIS A 246 15.48 16.55 5.78
N SER A 247 16.05 16.82 4.61
CA SER A 247 16.25 15.80 3.55
C SER A 247 17.17 14.63 3.95
N PHE A 248 18.03 14.81 4.96
CA PHE A 248 19.03 13.82 5.39
C PHE A 248 18.66 13.04 6.66
N TYR A 249 17.49 13.29 7.24
CA TYR A 249 16.98 12.60 8.43
C TYR A 249 15.78 11.72 8.07
N ASP A 250 15.77 10.47 8.54
CA ASP A 250 14.75 9.44 8.26
C ASP A 250 14.54 9.15 6.76
N TRP A 251 15.16 8.09 6.25
CA TRP A 251 15.12 7.74 4.82
C TRP A 251 13.89 6.93 4.40
N ASP A 252 12.99 6.58 5.32
CA ASP A 252 11.72 5.92 5.02
C ASP A 252 10.53 6.89 5.11
N ASP A 253 10.61 7.95 5.91
CA ASP A 253 9.65 9.05 5.95
C ASP A 253 9.84 10.05 4.78
N VAL A 254 9.47 9.64 3.57
CA VAL A 254 9.59 10.45 2.34
C VAL A 254 8.47 11.50 2.25
N GLY A 255 7.27 11.21 2.75
CA GLY A 255 6.14 12.14 2.76
C GLY A 255 4.92 11.66 3.54
N HIS A 256 3.84 12.44 3.46
CA HIS A 256 2.55 12.18 4.09
C HIS A 256 1.41 12.47 3.10
N LEU A 257 0.47 11.54 3.01
CA LEU A 257 -0.78 11.66 2.25
C LEU A 257 -1.95 11.84 3.23
N VAL A 258 -2.85 12.77 2.92
CA VAL A 258 -4.17 12.92 3.56
C VAL A 258 -5.23 12.62 2.51
N VAL A 259 -6.21 11.77 2.83
CA VAL A 259 -7.37 11.47 1.97
C VAL A 259 -8.65 11.77 2.75
N LYS A 260 -9.48 12.69 2.27
CA LYS A 260 -10.84 12.91 2.77
C LYS A 260 -11.82 12.16 1.88
N VAL A 261 -12.57 11.23 2.45
CA VAL A 261 -13.56 10.38 1.78
C VAL A 261 -14.94 10.89 2.18
N TYR A 262 -15.54 11.73 1.34
CA TYR A 262 -16.82 12.37 1.66
C TYR A 262 -18.00 11.41 1.48
N LYS A 263 -18.24 10.97 0.24
CA LYS A 263 -19.42 10.16 -0.11
C LYS A 263 -19.31 9.49 -1.47
N ALA A 264 -20.09 8.43 -1.66
CA ALA A 264 -20.34 7.86 -2.98
C ALA A 264 -21.78 8.13 -3.45
N GLN A 265 -22.03 7.99 -4.75
CA GLN A 265 -23.36 8.13 -5.38
C GLN A 265 -23.50 7.16 -6.56
N GLY A 266 -24.70 6.61 -6.72
CA GLY A 266 -25.07 5.78 -7.88
C GLY A 266 -24.37 4.42 -7.91
N LEU A 267 -24.04 3.86 -6.74
CA LEU A 267 -23.46 2.51 -6.61
C LEU A 267 -24.39 1.45 -7.21
N ALA A 268 -23.83 0.30 -7.57
CA ALA A 268 -24.63 -0.90 -7.82
C ALA A 268 -25.36 -1.34 -6.54
N SER A 269 -26.48 -2.05 -6.70
CA SER A 269 -27.24 -2.69 -5.62
C SER A 269 -26.98 -4.19 -5.63
N ALA A 270 -26.48 -4.76 -4.53
CA ALA A 270 -26.26 -6.20 -4.39
C ALA A 270 -27.29 -6.89 -3.47
N ASP A 271 -27.86 -6.19 -2.48
CA ASP A 271 -28.95 -6.71 -1.64
C ASP A 271 -30.15 -7.14 -2.52
N LEU A 272 -30.80 -8.26 -2.16
CA LEU A 272 -32.15 -8.61 -2.67
C LEU A 272 -33.19 -7.48 -2.46
N GLY A 273 -32.93 -6.55 -1.55
CA GLY A 273 -33.72 -5.35 -1.31
C GLY A 273 -33.48 -4.17 -2.27
N GLY A 274 -32.69 -4.33 -3.33
CA GLY A 274 -32.39 -3.27 -4.31
C GLY A 274 -31.55 -2.12 -3.73
N LYS A 275 -30.70 -2.44 -2.74
CA LYS A 275 -29.85 -1.52 -1.99
C LYS A 275 -28.46 -2.17 -1.80
N SER A 276 -27.66 -1.59 -0.92
CA SER A 276 -26.38 -2.09 -0.45
C SER A 276 -26.14 -1.56 0.96
N ASP A 277 -25.24 -2.19 1.70
CA ASP A 277 -24.63 -1.74 2.95
C ASP A 277 -23.14 -1.40 2.69
N PRO A 278 -22.83 -0.31 1.94
CA PRO A 278 -21.48 -0.07 1.44
C PRO A 278 -20.48 0.50 2.46
N PHE A 279 -19.24 0.03 2.34
CA PHE A 279 -18.05 0.57 3.00
C PHE A 279 -16.90 0.78 2.00
N CYS A 280 -15.87 1.53 2.41
CA CYS A 280 -14.76 1.94 1.56
C CYS A 280 -13.41 1.58 2.20
N VAL A 281 -12.58 0.86 1.44
CA VAL A 281 -11.24 0.41 1.81
C VAL A 281 -10.21 1.17 0.99
N LEU A 282 -9.20 1.73 1.66
CA LEU A 282 -8.09 2.47 1.06
C LEU A 282 -6.78 1.73 1.34
N GLU A 283 -6.03 1.44 0.28
CA GLU A 283 -4.74 0.75 0.34
C GLU A 283 -3.63 1.63 -0.24
N LEU A 284 -2.54 1.79 0.51
CA LEU A 284 -1.29 2.36 0.03
C LEU A 284 -0.16 1.37 0.28
N VAL A 285 0.22 0.63 -0.77
CA VAL A 285 1.15 -0.51 -0.72
C VAL A 285 0.71 -1.54 0.32
N ASN A 286 1.30 -1.55 1.52
CA ASN A 286 1.00 -2.47 2.61
C ASN A 286 0.08 -1.87 3.69
N SER A 287 -0.21 -0.57 3.65
CA SER A 287 -1.12 0.08 4.62
C SER A 287 -2.57 -0.03 4.14
N ARG A 288 -3.49 -0.55 4.96
CA ARG A 288 -4.91 -0.76 4.60
C ARG A 288 -5.84 -0.19 5.68
N LEU A 289 -6.67 0.79 5.31
CA LEU A 289 -7.61 1.48 6.21
C LEU A 289 -9.04 1.42 5.65
N GLN A 290 -10.06 1.28 6.50
CA GLN A 290 -11.45 1.30 6.05
C GLN A 290 -12.37 2.28 6.81
N THR A 291 -13.42 2.72 6.12
CA THR A 291 -14.55 3.46 6.70
C THR A 291 -15.42 2.54 7.54
N HIS A 292 -16.34 3.12 8.32
CA HIS A 292 -17.51 2.39 8.79
C HIS A 292 -18.44 2.02 7.63
N THR A 293 -19.43 1.18 7.92
CA THR A 293 -20.45 0.72 6.98
C THR A 293 -21.70 1.59 7.03
N GLU A 294 -22.20 2.01 5.87
CA GLU A 294 -23.41 2.83 5.75
C GLU A 294 -24.60 1.96 5.30
N TYR A 295 -25.46 1.57 6.23
CA TYR A 295 -26.49 0.57 5.96
C TYR A 295 -27.63 1.06 5.03
N LYS A 296 -27.95 0.25 4.02
CA LYS A 296 -29.12 0.29 3.14
C LYS A 296 -29.19 1.54 2.26
N THR A 297 -28.07 1.93 1.65
CA THR A 297 -27.95 3.09 0.77
C THR A 297 -27.13 2.80 -0.50
N LEU A 298 -27.50 3.46 -1.61
CA LEU A 298 -26.70 3.53 -2.85
C LEU A 298 -25.97 4.88 -2.99
N SER A 299 -25.95 5.66 -1.90
CA SER A 299 -25.28 6.96 -1.79
C SER A 299 -24.84 7.19 -0.33
N PRO A 300 -23.80 6.47 0.14
CA PRO A 300 -23.28 6.56 1.52
C PRO A 300 -22.48 7.85 1.73
N GLU A 301 -22.54 8.42 2.94
CA GLU A 301 -21.82 9.64 3.32
C GLU A 301 -20.86 9.44 4.51
N TRP A 302 -19.75 8.73 4.26
CA TRP A 302 -18.77 8.37 5.30
C TRP A 302 -18.04 9.55 5.95
N ASN A 303 -17.83 10.66 5.23
CA ASN A 303 -17.28 11.93 5.75
C ASN A 303 -15.96 11.82 6.54
N LYS A 304 -15.14 10.82 6.24
CA LYS A 304 -13.97 10.41 7.03
C LYS A 304 -12.64 10.89 6.46
N ILE A 305 -11.63 11.08 7.31
CA ILE A 305 -10.26 11.46 6.90
C ILE A 305 -9.29 10.32 7.24
N PHE A 306 -8.42 9.96 6.29
CA PHE A 306 -7.35 8.99 6.47
C PHE A 306 -5.98 9.66 6.28
N CYS A 307 -4.98 9.21 7.04
CA CYS A 307 -3.59 9.67 6.96
C CYS A 307 -2.65 8.49 6.66
N PHE A 308 -1.81 8.62 5.64
CA PHE A 308 -0.84 7.59 5.26
C PHE A 308 0.60 8.14 5.27
N LYS A 309 1.52 7.37 5.85
CA LYS A 309 2.97 7.59 5.73
C LYS A 309 3.41 7.13 4.33
N VAL A 310 4.06 7.98 3.56
CA VAL A 310 4.44 7.72 2.16
C VAL A 310 5.93 7.38 2.11
N LYS A 311 6.26 6.10 1.91
CA LYS A 311 7.65 5.64 1.74
C LYS A 311 8.21 5.85 0.34
N ASP A 312 7.35 5.94 -0.67
CA ASP A 312 7.71 6.22 -2.07
C ASP A 312 6.59 7.05 -2.72
N ILE A 313 6.94 8.17 -3.39
CA ILE A 313 5.98 9.07 -4.04
C ILE A 313 5.41 8.50 -5.34
N HIS A 314 6.06 7.49 -5.92
CA HIS A 314 5.61 6.79 -7.13
C HIS A 314 4.62 5.66 -6.82
N SER A 315 4.28 5.46 -5.54
CA SER A 315 3.19 4.58 -5.12
C SER A 315 1.82 5.06 -5.63
N VAL A 316 0.84 4.16 -5.52
CA VAL A 316 -0.53 4.35 -5.99
C VAL A 316 -1.46 4.12 -4.82
N LEU A 317 -2.36 5.08 -4.57
CA LEU A 317 -3.50 4.90 -3.68
C LEU A 317 -4.54 4.06 -4.41
N GLU A 318 -4.75 2.84 -3.96
CA GLU A 318 -5.88 2.01 -4.37
C GLU A 318 -7.06 2.31 -3.44
N LEU A 319 -8.27 2.43 -3.99
CA LEU A 319 -9.50 2.58 -3.23
C LEU A 319 -10.54 1.61 -3.77
N THR A 320 -11.16 0.83 -2.90
CA THR A 320 -12.17 -0.17 -3.26
C THR A 320 -13.43 0.05 -2.42
N VAL A 321 -14.59 0.10 -3.08
CA VAL A 321 -15.90 0.12 -2.44
C VAL A 321 -16.45 -1.30 -2.43
N TYR A 322 -16.89 -1.75 -1.26
CA TYR A 322 -17.43 -3.09 -1.01
C TYR A 322 -18.83 -3.00 -0.41
N ASP A 323 -19.59 -4.08 -0.52
CA ASP A 323 -20.87 -4.28 0.15
C ASP A 323 -20.71 -5.23 1.36
N GLU A 324 -21.29 -4.91 2.51
CA GLU A 324 -21.16 -5.69 3.75
C GLU A 324 -22.28 -6.71 3.93
N ASP A 325 -22.07 -7.91 3.36
CA ASP A 325 -22.87 -9.09 3.71
C ASP A 325 -22.48 -9.66 5.08
N ARG A 326 -23.48 -9.97 5.93
CA ARG A 326 -23.25 -10.57 7.26
C ARG A 326 -22.73 -12.00 7.21
N ASP A 327 -23.21 -12.76 6.23
CA ASP A 327 -23.09 -14.22 6.16
C ASP A 327 -22.34 -14.69 4.90
N LYS A 328 -21.66 -13.75 4.20
CA LYS A 328 -20.86 -14.00 2.99
C LYS A 328 -19.62 -13.11 2.96
N LYS A 329 -18.73 -13.41 2.02
CA LYS A 329 -17.62 -12.53 1.62
C LYS A 329 -18.17 -11.25 0.96
N CYS A 330 -17.70 -10.09 1.41
CA CYS A 330 -18.12 -8.77 0.94
C CYS A 330 -18.12 -8.64 -0.60
N GLU A 331 -19.23 -8.17 -1.18
CA GLU A 331 -19.35 -8.03 -2.63
C GLU A 331 -18.59 -6.80 -3.15
N PHE A 332 -18.12 -6.84 -4.39
CA PHE A 332 -17.33 -5.79 -5.02
C PHE A 332 -18.23 -4.76 -5.73
N LEU A 333 -18.27 -3.51 -5.23
CA LEU A 333 -19.06 -2.43 -5.84
C LEU A 333 -18.26 -1.53 -6.78
N GLY A 334 -16.92 -1.48 -6.65
CA GLY A 334 -16.05 -0.82 -7.62
C GLY A 334 -14.67 -0.45 -7.07
N LYS A 335 -13.68 -0.27 -7.96
CA LYS A 335 -12.29 0.10 -7.61
C LYS A 335 -11.84 1.41 -8.27
N LEU A 336 -10.80 2.00 -7.72
CA LEU A 336 -10.10 3.17 -8.21
C LEU A 336 -8.60 3.04 -7.90
N ALA A 337 -7.73 3.63 -8.74
CA ALA A 337 -6.29 3.66 -8.54
C ALA A 337 -5.73 5.03 -8.93
N ILE A 338 -5.10 5.72 -7.99
CA ILE A 338 -4.62 7.10 -8.12
C ILE A 338 -3.13 7.15 -7.78
N PRO A 339 -2.21 7.28 -8.75
CA PRO A 339 -0.80 7.54 -8.48
C PRO A 339 -0.62 8.86 -7.73
N LEU A 340 0.21 8.88 -6.69
CA LEU A 340 0.33 10.08 -5.83
C LEU A 340 0.82 11.30 -6.61
N LEU A 341 1.70 11.12 -7.61
CA LEU A 341 2.14 12.17 -8.52
C LEU A 341 1.05 12.78 -9.42
N LYS A 342 -0.15 12.17 -9.53
CA LYS A 342 -1.31 12.74 -10.22
C LYS A 342 -2.25 13.53 -9.28
N ILE A 343 -2.04 13.46 -7.96
CA ILE A 343 -2.89 14.15 -6.99
C ILE A 343 -2.64 15.66 -7.07
N LYS A 344 -3.74 16.43 -7.11
CA LYS A 344 -3.74 17.87 -6.93
C LYS A 344 -4.24 18.20 -5.53
N ASN A 345 -3.38 18.80 -4.71
CA ASN A 345 -3.67 19.05 -3.31
C ASN A 345 -4.89 19.98 -3.14
N GLY A 346 -5.87 19.53 -2.35
CA GLY A 346 -7.09 20.28 -2.03
C GLY A 346 -8.17 20.27 -3.13
N GLU A 347 -7.98 19.61 -4.27
CA GLU A 347 -9.02 19.53 -5.31
C GLU A 347 -10.10 18.50 -4.89
N LYS A 348 -11.25 18.99 -4.41
CA LYS A 348 -12.42 18.17 -4.08
C LYS A 348 -13.16 17.75 -5.35
N LYS A 349 -13.05 16.48 -5.73
CA LYS A 349 -13.36 15.96 -7.07
C LYS A 349 -14.12 14.64 -7.02
N TRP A 350 -15.03 14.46 -7.98
CA TRP A 350 -15.68 13.18 -8.24
C TRP A 350 -14.79 12.26 -9.09
N TYR A 351 -14.72 10.99 -8.70
CA TYR A 351 -14.02 9.93 -9.42
C TYR A 351 -15.00 8.81 -9.76
N GLY A 352 -15.11 8.44 -11.04
CA GLY A 352 -15.97 7.33 -11.45
C GLY A 352 -15.31 5.97 -11.18
N LEU A 353 -16.07 5.03 -10.64
CA LEU A 353 -15.57 3.70 -10.27
C LEU A 353 -15.29 2.80 -11.49
N LYS A 354 -14.37 1.85 -11.29
CA LYS A 354 -13.94 0.84 -12.26
C LYS A 354 -14.19 -0.59 -11.78
N ASP A 355 -13.98 -1.54 -12.67
CA ASP A 355 -13.98 -2.97 -12.38
C ASP A 355 -12.75 -3.43 -11.57
N ARG A 356 -12.73 -4.71 -11.21
CA ARG A 356 -11.66 -5.31 -10.39
C ARG A 356 -10.30 -5.37 -11.11
N LYS A 357 -10.29 -5.41 -12.45
CA LYS A 357 -9.10 -5.31 -13.32
C LYS A 357 -8.66 -3.84 -13.54
N LEU A 358 -9.40 -2.84 -13.04
CA LEU A 358 -9.17 -1.38 -13.23
C LEU A 358 -9.19 -0.90 -14.70
N LYS A 359 -9.82 -1.64 -15.60
CA LYS A 359 -9.90 -1.36 -17.04
C LYS A 359 -11.21 -0.67 -17.44
N THR A 360 -12.35 -1.23 -17.05
CA THR A 360 -13.68 -0.82 -17.52
C THR A 360 -14.43 0.00 -16.47
N ARG A 361 -15.54 0.64 -16.85
CA ARG A 361 -16.40 1.45 -15.97
C ARG A 361 -17.41 0.57 -15.25
N VAL A 362 -17.51 0.74 -13.92
CA VAL A 362 -18.61 0.19 -13.10
C VAL A 362 -19.58 1.30 -12.69
N LYS A 363 -20.77 0.93 -12.21
CA LYS A 363 -21.77 1.87 -11.69
C LYS A 363 -21.22 2.60 -10.46
N GLY A 364 -21.40 3.92 -10.43
CA GLY A 364 -21.13 4.74 -9.27
C GLY A 364 -19.89 5.62 -9.37
N GLN A 365 -19.84 6.59 -8.47
CA GLN A 365 -18.76 7.56 -8.34
C GLN A 365 -18.56 7.98 -6.89
N ILE A 366 -17.34 8.34 -6.53
CA ILE A 366 -16.93 8.71 -5.16
C ILE A 366 -16.32 10.12 -5.14
N LEU A 367 -16.65 10.90 -4.11
CA LEU A 367 -16.22 12.28 -3.89
C LEU A 367 -15.05 12.30 -2.91
N LEU A 368 -13.87 12.64 -3.42
CA LEU A 368 -12.61 12.63 -2.68
C LEU A 368 -11.98 14.02 -2.69
N GLU A 369 -11.22 14.34 -1.65
CA GLU A 369 -10.24 15.42 -1.63
C GLU A 369 -8.94 14.84 -1.06
N MET A 370 -7.79 15.17 -1.64
CA MET A 370 -6.50 14.61 -1.24
C MET A 370 -5.45 15.71 -1.11
N SER A 371 -4.44 15.49 -0.28
CA SER A 371 -3.24 16.33 -0.22
C SER A 371 -2.01 15.49 0.07
N VAL A 372 -0.96 15.64 -0.74
CA VAL A 372 0.33 14.97 -0.56
C VAL A 372 1.40 16.01 -0.27
N VAL A 373 2.13 15.84 0.82
CA VAL A 373 3.31 16.64 1.16
C VAL A 373 4.50 15.70 1.26
N TYR A 374 5.54 15.91 0.46
CA TYR A 374 6.71 15.03 0.41
C TYR A 374 8.00 15.83 0.22
N ASN A 375 9.13 15.27 0.64
CA ASN A 375 10.43 15.86 0.40
C ASN A 375 10.94 15.43 -0.99
N PRO A 376 11.20 16.38 -1.92
CA PRO A 376 11.57 16.02 -3.30
C PRO A 376 12.97 15.41 -3.41
N ILE A 377 13.91 15.77 -2.52
CA ILE A 377 15.26 15.20 -2.52
C ILE A 377 15.21 13.73 -2.07
N LYS A 378 14.51 13.44 -0.95
CA LYS A 378 14.27 12.06 -0.50
C LYS A 378 13.61 11.23 -1.59
N ALA A 379 12.58 11.76 -2.24
CA ALA A 379 11.87 11.07 -3.33
C ALA A 379 12.77 10.75 -4.53
N CYS A 380 13.60 11.70 -4.97
CA CYS A 380 14.57 11.48 -6.03
C CYS A 380 15.59 10.38 -5.67
N VAL A 381 16.11 10.35 -4.43
CA VAL A 381 17.01 9.29 -3.96
C VAL A 381 16.29 7.94 -3.91
N LYS A 382 15.12 7.88 -3.26
CA LYS A 382 14.32 6.65 -3.08
C LYS A 382 13.95 5.97 -4.39
N THR A 383 13.84 6.74 -5.48
CA THR A 383 13.59 6.22 -6.84
C THR A 383 14.66 5.20 -7.30
N PHE A 384 15.89 5.28 -6.77
CA PHE A 384 17.00 4.36 -7.07
C PHE A 384 17.27 3.31 -5.97
N ASN A 385 16.41 3.23 -4.95
CA ASN A 385 16.41 2.21 -3.91
C ASN A 385 15.37 1.12 -4.23
N PRO A 386 15.47 -0.11 -3.70
CA PRO A 386 14.45 -1.14 -3.91
C PRO A 386 13.04 -0.64 -3.55
N LYS A 387 12.06 -0.96 -4.40
CA LYS A 387 10.65 -0.65 -4.22
C LYS A 387 10.06 -1.51 -3.09
N GLU A 388 9.18 -0.95 -2.27
CA GLU A 388 8.51 -1.74 -1.22
C GLU A 388 7.64 -2.83 -1.84
N THR A 389 7.82 -4.07 -1.40
CA THR A 389 7.03 -5.23 -1.83
C THR A 389 5.64 -5.16 -1.20
N LYS A 390 4.58 -5.09 -2.02
CA LYS A 390 3.21 -5.31 -1.56
C LYS A 390 3.06 -6.79 -1.21
N PHE A 391 2.83 -7.14 0.06
CA PHE A 391 2.74 -8.54 0.50
C PHE A 391 1.47 -9.22 0.00
N MET A 392 0.34 -8.53 0.04
CA MET A 392 -0.93 -9.02 -0.50
C MET A 392 -0.97 -8.83 -2.01
N GLN A 393 -0.50 -9.85 -2.73
CA GLN A 393 -0.64 -10.01 -4.18
C GLN A 393 -1.30 -11.37 -4.47
N LEU A 394 -2.08 -11.44 -5.55
CA LEU A 394 -2.67 -12.69 -6.03
C LEU A 394 -1.76 -13.31 -7.08
N ASP A 395 -1.27 -14.52 -6.83
CA ASP A 395 -0.40 -15.23 -7.78
C ASP A 395 -1.07 -15.36 -9.15
N PRO A 396 -0.43 -14.90 -10.24
CA PRO A 396 -1.00 -14.94 -11.56
C PRO A 396 -1.01 -16.38 -12.11
N LYS A 397 -2.15 -17.07 -11.95
CA LYS A 397 -2.45 -18.32 -12.68
C LYS A 397 -2.15 -18.15 -14.18
N PHE A 398 -1.69 -19.21 -14.83
CA PHE A 398 -1.57 -19.22 -16.29
C PHE A 398 -2.93 -18.97 -16.96
N LYS A 399 -3.01 -17.99 -17.86
CA LYS A 399 -4.18 -17.69 -18.70
C LYS A 399 -3.71 -17.47 -20.14
N ARG A 400 -4.17 -18.33 -21.07
CA ARG A 400 -3.76 -18.33 -22.48
C ARG A 400 -3.87 -16.94 -23.16
N ILE A 401 -4.92 -16.19 -22.85
CA ILE A 401 -5.15 -14.83 -23.37
C ILE A 401 -4.05 -13.86 -22.88
N VAL A 402 -3.70 -13.91 -21.59
CA VAL A 402 -2.62 -13.10 -21.00
C VAL A 402 -1.28 -13.46 -21.63
N PHE A 403 -0.98 -14.75 -21.79
CA PHE A 403 0.23 -15.22 -22.46
C PHE A 403 0.34 -14.69 -23.91
N MET A 404 -0.70 -14.84 -24.74
CA MET A 404 -0.68 -14.38 -26.14
C MET A 404 -0.57 -12.86 -26.26
N ARG A 405 -1.20 -12.12 -25.35
CA ARG A 405 -1.10 -10.66 -25.26
C ARG A 405 0.32 -10.22 -24.86
N ASN A 406 0.93 -10.86 -23.86
CA ASN A 406 2.32 -10.61 -23.47
C ASN A 406 3.29 -10.95 -24.61
N LEU A 407 3.06 -12.06 -25.34
CA LEU A 407 3.82 -12.44 -26.52
C LEU A 407 3.75 -11.38 -27.62
N THR A 408 2.58 -10.75 -27.80
CA THR A 408 2.39 -9.65 -28.77
C THR A 408 3.11 -8.38 -28.32
N ARG A 409 3.06 -8.02 -27.02
CA ARG A 409 3.83 -6.90 -26.45
C ARG A 409 5.35 -7.11 -26.66
N VAL A 410 5.88 -8.30 -26.38
CA VAL A 410 7.30 -8.63 -26.63
C VAL A 410 7.63 -8.66 -28.14
N LYS A 411 6.76 -9.21 -28.98
CA LYS A 411 6.94 -9.24 -30.44
C LYS A 411 7.15 -7.82 -31.00
N ASN A 412 6.41 -6.82 -30.52
CA ASN A 412 6.55 -5.44 -30.99
C ASN A 412 7.95 -4.86 -30.65
N ILE A 413 8.48 -5.18 -29.46
CA ILE A 413 9.85 -4.80 -29.04
C ILE A 413 10.90 -5.53 -29.90
N VAL A 414 10.71 -6.83 -30.13
CA VAL A 414 11.64 -7.66 -30.92
C VAL A 414 11.65 -7.26 -32.41
N VAL A 415 10.50 -6.90 -32.99
CA VAL A 415 10.41 -6.40 -34.37
C VAL A 415 11.23 -5.12 -34.55
N PHE A 416 11.18 -4.17 -33.60
CA PHE A 416 12.02 -2.97 -33.64
C PHE A 416 13.53 -3.30 -33.66
N VAL A 417 13.97 -4.26 -32.85
CA VAL A 417 15.38 -4.72 -32.83
C VAL A 417 15.75 -5.42 -34.14
N ILE A 418 14.87 -6.26 -34.68
CA ILE A 418 15.06 -6.94 -35.97
C ILE A 418 15.16 -5.92 -37.11
N ASP A 419 14.30 -4.90 -37.15
CA ASP A 419 14.28 -3.91 -38.21
C ASP A 419 15.47 -2.94 -38.13
N MET A 420 15.97 -2.63 -36.92
CA MET A 420 17.26 -1.98 -36.72
C MET A 420 18.42 -2.86 -37.24
N GLY A 421 18.38 -4.17 -36.97
CA GLY A 421 19.35 -5.14 -37.49
C GLY A 421 19.35 -5.22 -39.03
N LYS A 422 18.17 -5.25 -39.65
CA LYS A 422 18.00 -5.14 -41.11
C LYS A 422 18.57 -3.83 -41.62
N PHE A 423 18.24 -2.69 -41.01
CA PHE A 423 18.76 -1.39 -41.44
C PHE A 423 20.30 -1.35 -41.47
N LEU A 424 20.97 -1.88 -40.44
CA LEU A 424 22.42 -2.01 -40.41
C LEU A 424 22.95 -2.96 -41.50
N ASN A 425 22.34 -4.14 -41.64
CA ASN A 425 22.70 -5.12 -42.67
C ASN A 425 22.57 -4.55 -44.09
N ASN A 426 21.47 -3.85 -44.39
CA ASN A 426 21.23 -3.25 -45.70
C ASN A 426 22.17 -2.06 -45.97
N CYS A 427 22.67 -1.39 -44.92
CA CYS A 427 23.78 -0.45 -45.04
C CYS A 427 25.11 -1.16 -45.38
N PHE A 428 25.44 -2.28 -44.73
CA PHE A 428 26.64 -3.07 -45.01
C PHE A 428 26.62 -3.76 -46.39
N LEU A 429 25.45 -4.15 -46.89
CA LEU A 429 25.24 -4.71 -48.23
C LEU A 429 25.15 -3.65 -49.34
N TRP A 430 25.26 -2.36 -49.02
CA TRP A 430 25.22 -1.24 -49.97
C TRP A 430 23.95 -1.13 -50.84
N GLU A 431 22.82 -1.74 -50.42
CA GLU A 431 21.54 -1.71 -51.14
C GLU A 431 21.06 -0.29 -51.49
N SER A 432 21.43 0.69 -50.66
CA SER A 432 21.17 2.10 -50.90
C SER A 432 22.45 2.91 -50.70
N VAL A 433 23.22 3.04 -51.78
CA VAL A 433 24.49 3.79 -51.83
C VAL A 433 24.50 5.09 -51.00
N PRO A 434 23.53 6.03 -51.10
CA PRO A 434 23.58 7.26 -50.31
C PRO A 434 23.37 7.03 -48.80
N ARG A 435 22.58 6.04 -48.39
CA ARG A 435 22.39 5.68 -46.96
C ARG A 435 23.62 5.00 -46.41
N SER A 436 24.18 4.06 -47.16
CA SER A 436 25.39 3.32 -46.80
C SER A 436 26.62 4.22 -46.72
N LEU A 437 26.79 5.15 -47.66
CA LEU A 437 27.84 6.16 -47.62
C LEU A 437 27.71 7.07 -46.39
N LEU A 438 26.50 7.52 -46.06
CA LEU A 438 26.24 8.36 -44.87
C LEU A 438 26.48 7.58 -43.57
N ALA A 439 26.06 6.31 -43.50
CA ALA A 439 26.29 5.44 -42.35
C ALA A 439 27.76 5.07 -42.16
N PHE A 440 28.51 4.88 -43.25
CA PHE A 440 29.95 4.67 -43.21
C PHE A 440 30.69 5.95 -42.78
N ALA A 441 30.33 7.11 -43.33
CA ALA A 441 30.90 8.39 -42.94
C ALA A 441 30.63 8.71 -41.45
N SER A 442 29.42 8.48 -40.96
CA SER A 442 29.11 8.66 -39.53
C SER A 442 29.83 7.63 -38.65
N PHE A 443 29.95 6.36 -39.08
CA PHE A 443 30.76 5.36 -38.37
C PHE A 443 32.24 5.77 -38.28
N MET A 444 32.84 6.29 -39.35
CA MET A 444 34.24 6.77 -39.34
C MET A 444 34.42 7.98 -38.43
N VAL A 445 33.50 8.94 -38.43
CA VAL A 445 33.53 10.09 -37.51
C VAL A 445 33.33 9.63 -36.06
N ILE A 446 32.35 8.77 -35.79
CA ILE A 446 32.08 8.24 -34.45
C ILE A 446 33.30 7.46 -33.94
N THR A 447 33.83 6.48 -34.67
CA THR A 447 34.99 5.69 -34.22
C THR A 447 36.26 6.53 -33.99
N TYR A 448 36.44 7.64 -34.70
CA TYR A 448 37.53 8.59 -34.46
C TYR A 448 37.30 9.50 -33.23
N THR A 449 36.05 9.72 -32.79
CA THR A 449 35.67 10.70 -31.76
C THR A 449 34.92 10.12 -30.54
N ALA A 450 34.77 8.80 -30.47
CA ALA A 450 33.95 8.13 -29.47
C ALA A 450 34.64 8.03 -28.11
N GLU A 451 34.50 9.09 -27.30
CA GLU A 451 34.77 9.03 -25.87
C GLU A 451 33.55 8.54 -25.07
N LEU A 452 33.79 7.96 -23.89
CA LEU A 452 32.74 7.25 -23.13
C LEU A 452 31.56 8.14 -22.70
N TYR A 453 31.81 9.43 -22.47
CA TYR A 453 30.76 10.40 -22.13
C TYR A 453 29.75 10.61 -23.28
N MET A 454 30.09 10.24 -24.52
CA MET A 454 29.17 10.30 -25.66
C MET A 454 28.00 9.33 -25.53
N VAL A 455 28.13 8.24 -24.76
CA VAL A 455 27.06 7.23 -24.63
C VAL A 455 25.84 7.79 -23.87
N PRO A 456 25.97 8.39 -22.67
CA PRO A 456 24.89 9.17 -22.06
C PRO A 456 24.37 10.31 -22.93
N LEU A 457 25.25 10.98 -23.69
CA LEU A 457 24.88 12.08 -24.58
C LEU A 457 23.97 11.62 -25.73
N VAL A 458 24.23 10.46 -26.33
CA VAL A 458 23.35 9.85 -27.35
C VAL A 458 21.97 9.50 -26.76
N LEU A 459 21.90 9.04 -25.51
CA LEU A 459 20.61 8.82 -24.83
C LEU A 459 19.86 10.15 -24.58
N LEU A 460 20.58 11.22 -24.22
CA LEU A 460 20.02 12.57 -24.11
C LEU A 460 19.51 13.12 -25.45
N LEU A 461 20.11 12.75 -26.59
CA LEU A 461 19.58 13.09 -27.91
C LEU A 461 18.24 12.39 -28.22
N VAL A 462 17.99 11.19 -27.69
CA VAL A 462 16.67 10.52 -27.78
C VAL A 462 15.62 11.30 -26.98
N PHE A 463 15.92 11.70 -25.75
CA PHE A 463 15.05 12.59 -24.97
C PHE A 463 14.81 13.93 -25.69
N CYS A 464 15.86 14.55 -26.25
CA CYS A 464 15.75 15.80 -26.98
C CYS A 464 14.85 15.68 -28.21
N LYS A 465 15.02 14.63 -29.03
CA LYS A 465 14.14 14.32 -30.16
C LYS A 465 12.68 14.20 -29.71
N ASN A 466 12.41 13.44 -28.65
CA ASN A 466 11.05 13.20 -28.19
C ASN A 466 10.42 14.44 -27.54
N LEU A 467 11.21 15.27 -26.86
CA LEU A 467 10.79 16.57 -26.34
C LEU A 467 10.47 17.55 -27.48
N LEU A 468 11.28 17.58 -28.54
CA LEU A 468 11.00 18.36 -29.75
C LEU A 468 9.72 17.87 -30.45
N VAL A 469 9.49 16.55 -30.55
CA VAL A 469 8.22 16.01 -31.06
C VAL A 469 7.04 16.46 -30.19
N LEU A 470 7.15 16.40 -28.86
CA LEU A 470 6.11 16.85 -27.93
C LEU A 470 5.80 18.36 -28.07
N THR A 471 6.83 19.18 -28.31
CA THR A 471 6.70 20.63 -28.46
C THR A 471 6.18 21.04 -29.85
N VAL A 472 6.64 20.38 -30.92
CA VAL A 472 6.27 20.71 -32.31
C VAL A 472 4.92 20.12 -32.71
N ALA A 473 4.59 18.89 -32.29
CA ALA A 473 3.27 18.28 -32.46
C ALA A 473 2.29 18.71 -31.34
N GLY A 474 2.45 19.94 -30.84
CA GLY A 474 1.82 20.42 -29.62
C GLY A 474 0.30 20.29 -29.61
N ILE A 475 -0.23 19.87 -28.45
CA ILE A 475 -1.65 19.90 -28.07
C ILE A 475 -2.57 18.90 -28.80
N GLN A 476 -2.25 18.43 -30.01
CA GLN A 476 -3.11 17.45 -30.72
C GLN A 476 -3.05 16.01 -30.16
N GLY A 477 -2.02 15.65 -29.39
CA GLY A 477 -1.86 14.29 -28.83
C GLY A 477 -2.85 13.90 -27.71
N ALA A 478 -3.56 14.86 -27.10
CA ALA A 478 -4.36 14.63 -25.88
C ALA A 478 -5.79 14.08 -26.14
N GLY A 479 -6.06 13.57 -27.35
CA GLY A 479 -7.42 13.23 -27.79
C GLY A 479 -7.54 12.06 -28.77
N ARG A 480 -6.52 11.20 -28.86
CA ARG A 480 -6.54 9.99 -29.70
C ARG A 480 -6.03 8.75 -28.95
N GLU A 481 -6.54 8.57 -27.73
CA GLU A 481 -6.48 7.26 -27.06
C GLU A 481 -7.43 6.31 -27.78
N GLU A 482 -6.85 5.28 -28.38
CA GLU A 482 -7.44 4.10 -29.03
C GLU A 482 -8.89 3.76 -28.60
N GLU A 483 -9.86 4.13 -29.44
CA GLU A 483 -11.18 3.47 -29.50
C GLU A 483 -11.04 2.15 -30.28
N ASP A 484 -10.26 1.19 -29.75
CA ASP A 484 -10.14 -0.19 -30.29
C ASP A 484 -9.69 -1.18 -29.18
N LEU A 485 -10.47 -1.24 -28.10
CA LEU A 485 -10.49 -2.34 -27.12
C LEU A 485 -11.94 -2.66 -26.70
N ASN A 486 -12.79 -2.88 -27.71
CA ASN A 486 -13.99 -3.71 -27.58
C ASN A 486 -13.65 -5.12 -28.06
N GLU A 487 -14.53 -6.07 -27.72
CA GLU A 487 -14.50 -7.50 -28.09
C GLU A 487 -13.52 -8.37 -27.27
N GLU A 488 -13.97 -9.60 -26.97
CA GLU A 488 -13.25 -10.70 -26.27
C GLU A 488 -12.77 -10.47 -24.81
N ASP A 489 -13.61 -9.87 -23.96
CA ASP A 489 -13.86 -10.45 -22.62
C ASP A 489 -15.01 -11.48 -22.82
N GLU A 490 -14.69 -12.73 -23.19
CA GLU A 490 -15.65 -13.85 -23.07
C GLU A 490 -15.78 -14.26 -21.59
N ASP A 491 -16.97 -14.69 -21.17
CA ASP A 491 -17.30 -14.98 -19.77
C ASP A 491 -16.65 -16.28 -19.27
N ASP A 492 -15.59 -16.16 -18.45
CA ASP A 492 -15.03 -17.24 -17.62
C ASP A 492 -16.03 -17.63 -16.49
N GLU A 493 -17.19 -18.22 -16.81
CA GLU A 493 -17.97 -18.99 -15.82
C GLU A 493 -17.25 -20.33 -15.51
N GLU A 494 -16.34 -20.31 -14.52
CA GLU A 494 -15.72 -21.53 -13.97
C GLU A 494 -16.78 -22.38 -13.21
N ASP A 495 -17.56 -23.18 -13.96
CA ASP A 495 -18.57 -24.12 -13.42
C ASP A 495 -17.90 -25.23 -12.57
N GLU A 496 -18.06 -25.16 -11.23
CA GLU A 496 -17.54 -26.17 -10.30
C GLU A 496 -18.23 -27.53 -10.51
N LYS A 497 -17.62 -28.42 -11.29
CA LYS A 497 -17.99 -29.84 -11.36
C LYS A 497 -16.84 -30.78 -11.05
N ASP A 498 -16.62 -30.93 -9.74
CA ASP A 498 -15.85 -32.02 -9.17
C ASP A 498 -16.53 -33.36 -9.53
N SER A 499 -15.86 -34.20 -10.32
CA SER A 499 -16.27 -35.59 -10.54
C SER A 499 -15.03 -36.49 -10.56
N LYS A 500 -15.07 -37.55 -9.75
CA LYS A 500 -13.90 -38.38 -9.45
C LYS A 500 -13.58 -39.35 -10.58
N THR A 501 -12.32 -39.34 -11.01
CA THR A 501 -11.63 -40.58 -11.40
C THR A 501 -10.27 -40.61 -10.75
N GLU A 502 -10.03 -41.57 -9.86
CA GLU A 502 -8.68 -41.83 -9.36
C GLU A 502 -7.89 -42.59 -10.42
N GLU A 503 -6.82 -41.98 -10.97
CA GLU A 503 -5.62 -42.75 -11.29
C GLU A 503 -4.36 -41.87 -11.35
N LYS A 504 -3.27 -42.37 -10.75
CA LYS A 504 -1.88 -41.90 -10.91
C LYS A 504 -1.63 -40.43 -10.53
N LYS A 505 -1.42 -40.18 -9.23
CA LYS A 505 -0.95 -38.89 -8.67
C LYS A 505 0.20 -38.24 -9.47
N SER A 506 1.16 -39.05 -9.96
CA SER A 506 2.27 -38.58 -10.79
C SER A 506 1.87 -37.90 -12.11
N LEU A 507 0.70 -38.20 -12.69
CA LEU A 507 0.19 -37.46 -13.86
C LEU A 507 -0.35 -36.08 -13.47
N LYS A 508 -1.01 -35.96 -12.31
CA LYS A 508 -1.45 -34.67 -11.75
C LYS A 508 -0.25 -33.80 -11.37
N GLU A 509 0.76 -34.38 -10.71
CA GLU A 509 2.02 -33.71 -10.37
C GLU A 509 2.75 -33.21 -11.63
N ARG A 510 2.85 -34.03 -12.69
CA ARG A 510 3.44 -33.61 -13.97
C ARG A 510 2.63 -32.51 -14.66
N LEU A 511 1.30 -32.60 -14.64
CA LEU A 511 0.43 -31.57 -15.22
C LEU A 511 0.55 -30.24 -14.45
N GLN A 512 0.59 -30.30 -13.12
CA GLN A 512 0.81 -29.14 -12.26
C GLN A 512 2.19 -28.51 -12.50
N ALA A 513 3.27 -29.32 -12.54
CA ALA A 513 4.61 -28.81 -12.86
C ALA A 513 4.69 -28.17 -14.26
N VAL A 514 3.93 -28.67 -15.24
CA VAL A 514 3.80 -28.02 -16.56
C VAL A 514 3.01 -26.71 -16.48
N GLN A 515 1.94 -26.63 -15.67
CA GLN A 515 1.19 -25.39 -15.44
C GLN A 515 2.00 -24.32 -14.69
N GLU A 516 2.84 -24.72 -13.73
CA GLU A 516 3.79 -23.86 -13.03
C GLU A 516 4.91 -23.39 -13.96
N ALA A 517 5.43 -24.28 -14.82
CA ALA A 517 6.38 -23.90 -15.86
C ALA A 517 5.79 -22.94 -16.91
N THR A 518 4.54 -23.12 -17.36
CA THR A 518 3.92 -22.15 -18.28
C THR A 518 3.54 -20.85 -17.60
N ALA A 519 3.17 -20.86 -16.31
CA ALA A 519 2.94 -19.65 -15.51
C ALA A 519 4.25 -18.85 -15.33
N THR A 520 5.36 -19.48 -14.98
CA THR A 520 6.66 -18.78 -14.85
C THR A 520 7.10 -18.19 -16.19
N VAL A 521 6.96 -18.91 -17.31
CA VAL A 521 7.25 -18.36 -18.66
C VAL A 521 6.30 -17.20 -19.01
N GLN A 522 5.00 -17.28 -18.69
CA GLN A 522 4.05 -16.18 -18.87
C GLN A 522 4.46 -14.92 -18.08
N ASN A 523 4.95 -15.10 -16.85
CA ASN A 523 5.36 -14.02 -15.96
C ASN A 523 6.65 -13.36 -16.46
N VAL A 524 7.69 -14.14 -16.80
CA VAL A 524 8.93 -13.62 -17.40
C VAL A 524 8.65 -12.89 -18.72
N LEU A 525 7.76 -13.41 -19.56
CA LEU A 525 7.35 -12.74 -20.80
C LEU A 525 6.61 -11.42 -20.53
N GLY A 526 5.83 -11.36 -19.44
CA GLY A 526 5.20 -10.13 -18.93
C GLY A 526 6.21 -9.11 -18.41
N GLU A 527 7.20 -9.54 -17.62
CA GLU A 527 8.28 -8.69 -17.11
C GLU A 527 9.11 -8.09 -18.24
N VAL A 528 9.48 -8.89 -19.26
CA VAL A 528 10.20 -8.42 -20.45
C VAL A 528 9.37 -7.42 -21.26
N ALA A 529 8.07 -7.66 -21.44
CA ALA A 529 7.16 -6.71 -22.07
C ALA A 529 7.10 -5.39 -21.30
N SER A 530 6.80 -5.45 -20.01
CA SER A 530 6.68 -4.28 -19.15
C SER A 530 8.00 -3.53 -19.00
N LEU A 531 9.15 -4.20 -19.00
CA LEU A 531 10.47 -3.55 -18.99
C LEU A 531 10.71 -2.72 -20.26
N GLY A 532 10.47 -3.30 -21.44
CA GLY A 532 10.61 -2.57 -22.71
C GLY A 532 9.63 -1.40 -22.83
N GLU A 533 8.38 -1.59 -22.38
CA GLU A 533 7.39 -0.52 -22.31
C GLU A 533 7.77 0.58 -21.33
N ARG A 534 8.32 0.25 -20.15
CA ARG A 534 8.80 1.22 -19.15
C ARG A 534 9.97 2.05 -19.68
N ILE A 535 10.93 1.42 -20.38
CA ILE A 535 12.01 2.14 -21.08
C ILE A 535 11.43 3.12 -22.11
N ASN A 536 10.53 2.66 -22.98
CA ASN A 536 9.87 3.50 -23.98
C ASN A 536 9.03 4.64 -23.34
N ASN A 537 8.27 4.36 -22.29
CA ASN A 537 7.47 5.33 -21.55
C ASN A 537 8.33 6.39 -20.82
N THR A 538 9.57 6.04 -20.44
CA THR A 538 10.56 6.99 -19.92
C THR A 538 10.97 7.99 -21.00
N PHE A 539 11.39 7.52 -22.18
CA PHE A 539 11.79 8.39 -23.29
C PHE A 539 10.64 9.21 -23.88
N ASN A 540 9.39 8.73 -23.76
CA ASN A 540 8.19 9.41 -24.27
C ASN A 540 7.48 10.29 -23.21
N PHE A 541 8.17 10.67 -22.12
CA PHE A 541 7.65 11.57 -21.09
C PHE A 541 6.30 11.15 -20.46
N SER A 542 6.00 9.84 -20.38
CA SER A 542 4.73 9.34 -19.81
C SER A 542 4.57 9.68 -18.32
N VAL A 543 5.67 9.87 -17.59
CA VAL A 543 5.71 10.49 -16.26
C VAL A 543 6.82 11.55 -16.30
N PRO A 544 6.49 12.83 -16.57
CA PRO A 544 7.49 13.86 -16.84
C PRO A 544 8.53 14.02 -15.73
N GLN A 545 8.16 13.82 -14.46
CA GLN A 545 9.07 13.90 -13.31
C GLN A 545 10.18 12.85 -13.39
N LEU A 546 9.87 11.62 -13.79
CA LEU A 546 10.85 10.54 -13.94
C LEU A 546 11.74 10.78 -15.16
N SER A 547 11.16 11.23 -16.28
CA SER A 547 11.93 11.57 -17.49
C SER A 547 12.91 12.73 -17.25
N TRP A 548 12.51 13.76 -16.52
CA TRP A 548 13.42 14.84 -16.10
C TRP A 548 14.49 14.36 -15.12
N LEU A 549 14.17 13.47 -14.17
CA LEU A 549 15.15 12.85 -13.28
C LEU A 549 16.18 12.03 -14.07
N ALA A 550 15.75 11.25 -15.07
CA ALA A 550 16.64 10.52 -15.96
C ALA A 550 17.56 11.46 -16.77
N ILE A 551 17.03 12.58 -17.29
CA ILE A 551 17.83 13.61 -17.97
C ILE A 551 18.89 14.21 -17.04
N ILE A 552 18.52 14.56 -15.80
CA ILE A 552 19.45 15.13 -14.81
C ILE A 552 20.55 14.11 -14.46
N VAL A 553 20.21 12.84 -14.27
CA VAL A 553 21.20 11.78 -13.98
C VAL A 553 22.10 11.52 -15.19
N LEU A 554 21.57 11.48 -16.42
CA LEU A 554 22.38 11.31 -17.63
C LEU A 554 23.33 12.50 -17.85
N LEU A 555 22.89 13.74 -17.58
CA LEU A 555 23.75 14.92 -17.63
C LEU A 555 24.87 14.84 -16.58
N LEU A 556 24.54 14.46 -15.34
CA LEU A 556 25.52 14.27 -14.26
C LEU A 556 26.54 13.18 -14.61
N VAL A 557 26.10 12.04 -15.18
CA VAL A 557 26.98 10.97 -15.64
C VAL A 557 27.83 11.44 -16.84
N THR A 558 27.28 12.24 -17.76
CA THR A 558 28.06 12.85 -18.86
C THR A 558 29.20 13.70 -18.31
N CYS A 559 28.91 14.58 -17.35
CA CYS A 559 29.91 15.43 -16.70
C CYS A 559 30.97 14.62 -15.95
N ILE A 560 30.57 13.58 -15.20
CA ILE A 560 31.54 12.71 -14.50
C ILE A 560 32.44 11.99 -15.50
N LEU A 561 31.89 11.41 -16.58
CA LEU A 561 32.68 10.67 -17.58
C LEU A 561 33.56 11.58 -18.45
N TYR A 562 33.26 12.87 -18.52
CA TYR A 562 34.09 13.89 -19.18
C TYR A 562 35.29 14.31 -18.31
N TYR A 563 35.07 14.61 -17.01
CA TYR A 563 36.12 15.09 -16.12
C TYR A 563 36.90 13.99 -15.38
N VAL A 564 36.33 12.79 -15.22
CA VAL A 564 36.91 11.70 -14.41
C VAL A 564 37.24 10.49 -15.28
N PRO A 565 38.52 10.18 -15.51
CA PRO A 565 38.93 8.98 -16.24
C PRO A 565 38.30 7.70 -15.68
N ILE A 566 37.74 6.87 -16.56
CA ILE A 566 36.95 5.66 -16.24
C ILE A 566 37.57 4.77 -15.14
N ARG A 567 38.91 4.66 -15.11
CA ARG A 567 39.65 3.88 -14.10
C ARG A 567 39.29 4.25 -12.65
N TYR A 568 39.07 5.54 -12.37
CA TYR A 568 38.70 6.01 -11.03
C TYR A 568 37.22 5.74 -10.72
N VAL A 569 36.35 5.84 -11.73
CA VAL A 569 34.92 5.50 -11.60
C VAL A 569 34.75 4.01 -11.30
N VAL A 570 35.45 3.14 -12.03
CA VAL A 570 35.45 1.68 -11.82
C VAL A 570 36.08 1.32 -10.46
N MET A 571 37.17 1.98 -10.07
CA MET A 571 37.79 1.78 -8.74
C MET A 571 36.85 2.17 -7.60
N ALA A 572 36.21 3.34 -7.68
CA ALA A 572 35.24 3.80 -6.67
C ALA A 572 34.00 2.90 -6.62
N TRP A 573 33.48 2.48 -7.78
CA TRP A 573 32.38 1.52 -7.88
C TRP A 573 32.75 0.16 -7.26
N GLY A 574 33.94 -0.36 -7.55
CA GLY A 574 34.45 -1.62 -7.01
C GLY A 574 34.59 -1.55 -5.48
N VAL A 575 35.29 -0.54 -4.96
CA VAL A 575 35.42 -0.29 -3.52
C VAL A 575 34.04 -0.19 -2.87
N ASN A 576 33.10 0.54 -3.46
CA ASN A 576 31.74 0.62 -2.93
C ASN A 576 31.04 -0.75 -2.93
N LYS A 577 31.08 -1.50 -4.04
CA LYS A 577 30.39 -2.79 -4.19
C LYS A 577 30.92 -3.85 -3.23
N PHE A 578 32.25 -3.98 -3.09
CA PHE A 578 32.87 -4.93 -2.16
C PHE A 578 32.67 -4.53 -0.68
N THR A 579 32.64 -3.23 -0.36
CA THR A 579 32.43 -2.78 1.04
C THR A 579 30.96 -2.58 1.44
N LYS A 580 29.99 -2.60 0.50
CA LYS A 580 28.55 -2.32 0.79
C LYS A 580 28.01 -3.24 1.88
N LYS A 581 28.24 -4.56 1.77
CA LYS A 581 27.78 -5.55 2.76
C LYS A 581 28.59 -5.55 4.07
N LEU A 582 29.85 -5.09 4.04
CA LEU A 582 30.66 -4.94 5.26
C LEU A 582 30.26 -3.72 6.09
N ARG A 583 29.85 -2.62 5.42
CA ARG A 583 29.36 -1.39 6.08
C ARG A 583 27.91 -1.48 6.54
N SER A 584 27.11 -2.37 5.95
CA SER A 584 25.69 -2.54 6.27
C SER A 584 25.24 -3.97 5.92
N PRO A 585 25.19 -4.90 6.90
CA PRO A 585 24.88 -6.31 6.65
C PRO A 585 23.50 -6.54 6.00
N ASP A 586 22.50 -5.78 6.42
CA ASP A 586 21.08 -5.94 6.08
C ASP A 586 20.67 -5.28 4.75
N VAL A 587 21.61 -4.66 4.03
CA VAL A 587 21.30 -3.97 2.77
C VAL A 587 21.01 -4.98 1.66
N VAL A 588 19.71 -5.08 1.34
CA VAL A 588 19.19 -5.85 0.19
C VAL A 588 19.96 -5.49 -1.08
N PRO A 589 20.48 -6.48 -1.83
CA PRO A 589 21.18 -6.23 -3.08
C PRO A 589 20.21 -5.72 -4.14
N ASN A 590 20.42 -4.49 -4.60
CA ASN A 590 19.56 -3.79 -5.54
C ASN A 590 20.29 -3.44 -6.86
N ASN A 591 19.53 -2.99 -7.85
CA ASN A 591 20.01 -2.54 -9.16
C ASN A 591 19.33 -1.21 -9.47
N GLU A 592 20.09 -0.12 -9.37
CA GLU A 592 19.59 1.25 -9.37
C GLU A 592 18.81 1.61 -10.65
N VAL A 593 19.14 0.99 -11.79
CA VAL A 593 18.45 1.21 -13.08
C VAL A 593 17.10 0.46 -13.12
N MET A 594 17.06 -0.77 -12.62
CA MET A 594 15.81 -1.55 -12.52
C MET A 594 14.88 -0.95 -11.47
N ASP A 595 15.44 -0.48 -10.35
CA ASP A 595 14.72 0.26 -9.31
C ASP A 595 14.07 1.51 -9.90
N PHE A 596 14.80 2.34 -10.66
CA PHE A 596 14.24 3.49 -11.36
C PHE A 596 13.12 3.09 -12.33
N LEU A 597 13.36 2.09 -13.19
CA LEU A 597 12.38 1.65 -14.19
C LEU A 597 11.10 1.09 -13.54
N SER A 598 11.19 0.48 -12.35
CA SER A 598 10.03 -0.03 -11.59
C SER A 598 9.06 1.05 -11.05
N ARG A 599 9.44 2.33 -11.13
CA ARG A 599 8.57 3.49 -10.84
C ARG A 599 7.84 4.00 -12.08
N VAL A 600 8.37 3.72 -13.27
CA VAL A 600 7.71 4.09 -14.52
C VAL A 600 6.55 3.12 -14.75
N PRO A 601 5.34 3.58 -15.11
CA PRO A 601 4.25 2.67 -15.41
C PRO A 601 4.42 2.04 -16.80
N ASP A 602 4.12 0.74 -16.90
CA ASP A 602 3.92 0.08 -18.20
C ASP A 602 2.58 0.50 -18.84
N ASN A 603 2.25 -0.04 -20.02
CA ASN A 603 1.04 0.38 -20.72
C ASN A 603 -0.26 -0.14 -20.08
N GLU A 604 -0.23 -1.25 -19.34
CA GLU A 604 -1.38 -1.75 -18.61
C GLU A 604 -1.62 -0.92 -17.34
N GLU A 605 -0.57 -0.63 -16.59
CA GLU A 605 -0.58 0.30 -15.45
C GLU A 605 -1.10 1.69 -15.87
N LYS A 606 -0.70 2.21 -17.04
CA LYS A 606 -1.24 3.47 -17.60
C LYS A 606 -2.76 3.43 -17.81
N VAL A 607 -3.32 2.32 -18.29
CA VAL A 607 -4.79 2.14 -18.43
C VAL A 607 -5.47 2.04 -17.05
N MET A 608 -4.87 1.31 -16.10
CA MET A 608 -5.38 1.24 -14.72
C MET A 608 -5.42 2.62 -14.06
N TYR A 609 -4.41 3.46 -14.31
CA TYR A 609 -4.30 4.82 -13.77
C TYR A 609 -4.93 5.90 -14.67
N ARG A 610 -5.70 5.53 -15.71
CA ARG A 610 -6.51 6.47 -16.50
C ARG A 610 -7.74 6.90 -15.70
N GLU A 611 -7.88 8.20 -15.44
CA GLU A 611 -9.06 8.76 -14.79
C GLU A 611 -10.28 8.66 -15.71
N LEU A 612 -11.41 8.17 -15.19
CA LEU A 612 -12.68 8.22 -15.90
C LEU A 612 -13.40 9.54 -15.58
N ARG A 613 -13.78 10.30 -16.62
CA ARG A 613 -14.65 11.48 -16.48
C ARG A 613 -15.91 11.10 -15.65
N PRO A 614 -16.33 11.89 -14.65
CA PRO A 614 -17.50 11.59 -13.82
C PRO A 614 -18.74 11.24 -14.64
N ALA A 615 -19.66 10.47 -14.06
CA ALA A 615 -20.94 10.26 -14.71
C ALA A 615 -21.66 11.61 -14.82
N PRO A 616 -22.23 11.98 -15.99
CA PRO A 616 -23.09 13.14 -16.06
C PRO A 616 -24.21 12.96 -15.04
N SER A 617 -24.51 14.00 -14.26
CA SER A 617 -25.59 13.94 -13.29
C SER A 617 -26.92 13.58 -13.98
N ALA A 618 -27.87 13.00 -13.24
CA ALA A 618 -29.18 12.65 -13.81
C ALA A 618 -29.88 13.84 -14.50
N ALA A 619 -29.61 15.07 -14.05
CA ALA A 619 -30.03 16.30 -14.71
C ALA A 619 -29.37 16.50 -16.09
N LEU A 620 -28.04 16.35 -16.20
CA LEU A 620 -27.31 16.42 -17.48
C LEU A 620 -27.71 15.28 -18.44
N GLU A 621 -27.98 14.08 -17.93
CA GLU A 621 -28.56 13.00 -18.74
C GLU A 621 -29.97 13.33 -19.22
N ALA A 622 -30.85 13.83 -18.35
CA ALA A 622 -32.20 14.25 -18.72
C ALA A 622 -32.16 15.39 -19.75
N GLU A 623 -31.23 16.32 -19.65
CA GLU A 623 -31.03 17.40 -20.61
C GLU A 623 -30.50 16.88 -21.96
N ARG A 624 -29.55 15.94 -21.96
CA ARG A 624 -29.07 15.28 -23.20
C ARG A 624 -30.16 14.42 -23.85
N LYS A 625 -30.98 13.72 -23.06
CA LYS A 625 -32.15 12.95 -23.51
C LYS A 625 -33.30 13.84 -23.99
N LYS A 626 -33.45 15.06 -23.47
CA LYS A 626 -34.33 16.10 -24.03
C LYS A 626 -33.79 16.64 -25.36
N LYS A 627 -32.50 17.00 -25.44
CA LYS A 627 -31.88 17.51 -26.68
C LYS A 627 -31.95 16.47 -27.81
N LYS A 628 -31.66 15.19 -27.54
CA LYS A 628 -31.86 14.05 -28.46
C LYS A 628 -33.34 13.69 -28.78
N LYS A 629 -34.32 14.45 -28.28
CA LYS A 629 -35.74 14.36 -28.65
C LYS A 629 -36.27 15.64 -29.31
N VAL A 630 -35.40 16.61 -29.58
CA VAL A 630 -35.70 17.91 -30.19
C VAL A 630 -34.86 18.14 -31.46
N SER A 631 -33.75 17.41 -31.61
CA SER A 631 -33.18 16.99 -32.90
C SER A 631 -33.85 15.71 -33.40
#